data_AF-A0A2W4UNN3-F1
#
_entry.id   AF-A0A2W4UNN3-F1
#
_cell.length_a   1.000
_cell.length_b   1.000
_cell.length_c   1.000
_cell.angle_alpha   90.00
_cell.angle_beta   90.00
_cell.angle_gamma   90.00
#
_symmetry.space_group_name_H-M   'P 1'
#
loop_
_entity.id
_entity.type
_entity.pdbx_description
1 polymer ?
#
loop_
_entity_poly.entity_id
_entity_poly.type
_entity_poly.pdbx_seq_one_letter_code
_entity_poly.pdbx_strand_id
1 'polypeptide(L)'
;MAQQLRESFDKLEKSKAELEVRVEERTTELKAAKESADSANNAKSDFLASMSHELRTLLNGILGYAQILQRSEALSEKGRKGIDIVYQCGNHLLNLIDDILDLFKIEARKMELYLRTSIFLLLLKASLKFVGCGQSKKALSLSTILINSYR
;
A
#
# COMPACT_ATOMS: atom_id res chain seq x y z
N MET A 1 51.48 -22.56 35.44
CA MET A 1 50.03 -22.29 35.58
C MET A 1 49.72 -20.80 35.72
N ALA A 2 50.23 -20.07 36.71
CA ALA A 2 49.89 -18.65 36.90
C ALA A 2 50.23 -17.75 35.69
N GLN A 3 51.37 -18.00 35.01
CA GLN A 3 51.79 -17.24 33.84
C GLN A 3 50.91 -17.51 32.61
N GLN A 4 50.58 -18.78 32.33
CA GLN A 4 49.64 -19.14 31.26
C GLN A 4 48.25 -18.55 31.47
N LEU A 5 47.77 -18.52 32.72
CA LEU A 5 46.48 -17.92 33.04
C LEU A 5 46.49 -16.41 32.77
N ARG A 6 47.56 -15.71 33.15
CA ARG A 6 47.72 -14.28 32.89
C ARG A 6 47.77 -13.96 31.38
N GLU A 7 48.56 -14.72 30.62
CA GLU A 7 48.62 -14.60 29.16
C GLU A 7 47.26 -14.86 28.49
N SER A 8 46.45 -15.77 29.04
CA SER A 8 45.10 -16.04 28.52
C SER A 8 44.12 -14.91 28.79
N PHE A 9 44.20 -14.27 29.96
CA PHE A 9 43.39 -13.09 30.29
C PHE A 9 43.76 -11.89 29.42
N ASP A 10 45.05 -11.62 29.22
CA ASP A 10 45.52 -10.52 28.37
C ASP A 10 45.07 -10.73 26.91
N LYS A 11 45.14 -11.97 26.39
CA LYS A 11 44.62 -12.31 25.07
C LYS A 11 43.11 -12.12 24.96
N LEU A 12 42.36 -12.52 25.99
CA LEU A 12 40.91 -12.39 26.02
C LEU A 12 40.48 -10.92 26.04
N GLU A 13 41.15 -10.10 26.86
CA GLU A 13 40.88 -8.66 26.95
C GLU A 13 41.18 -7.96 25.62
N LYS A 14 42.30 -8.32 24.98
CA LYS A 14 42.64 -7.81 23.65
C LYS A 14 41.62 -8.23 22.59
N SER A 15 41.23 -9.50 22.56
CA SER A 15 40.21 -9.99 21.64
C SER A 15 38.85 -9.33 21.86
N LYS A 16 38.49 -9.05 23.12
CA LYS A 16 37.25 -8.36 23.46
C LYS A 16 37.26 -6.93 22.92
N ALA A 17 38.35 -6.18 23.14
CA ALA A 17 38.50 -4.82 22.62
C ALA A 17 38.46 -4.80 21.09
N GLU A 18 39.13 -5.75 20.41
CA GLU A 18 39.09 -5.89 18.95
C GLU A 18 37.65 -6.19 18.44
N LEU A 19 36.89 -7.02 19.17
CA LEU A 19 35.50 -7.30 18.83
C LEU A 19 34.59 -6.09 19.06
N GLU A 20 34.79 -5.33 20.13
CA GLU A 20 34.02 -4.09 20.40
C GLU A 20 34.21 -3.07 19.27
N VAL A 21 35.47 -2.83 18.87
CA VAL A 21 35.79 -1.94 17.73
C VAL A 21 35.13 -2.45 16.45
N ARG A 22 35.26 -3.75 16.14
CA ARG A 22 34.65 -4.33 14.94
C ARG A 22 33.13 -4.22 14.95
N VAL A 23 32.49 -4.43 16.10
CA VAL A 23 31.03 -4.27 16.22
C VAL A 23 30.63 -2.82 15.98
N GLU A 24 31.36 -1.85 16.52
CA GLU A 24 31.08 -0.43 16.31
C GLU A 24 31.26 -0.01 14.84
N GLU A 25 32.35 -0.42 14.20
CA GLU A 25 32.60 -0.20 12.76
C GLU A 25 31.46 -0.77 11.91
N ARG A 26 31.10 -2.04 12.13
CA ARG A 26 30.04 -2.71 11.36
C ARG A 26 28.66 -2.13 11.64
N THR A 27 28.41 -1.67 12.86
CA THR A 27 27.15 -1.00 13.21
C THR A 27 27.04 0.34 12.49
N THR A 28 28.14 1.09 12.38
CA THR A 28 28.20 2.37 11.67
C THR A 28 28.01 2.17 10.16
N GLU A 29 28.70 1.20 9.57
CA GLU A 29 28.52 0.82 8.15
C GLU A 29 27.08 0.41 7.85
N LEU A 30 26.50 -0.46 8.70
CA LEU A 30 25.13 -0.92 8.53
C LEU A 30 24.13 0.24 8.63
N LYS A 31 24.35 1.17 9.56
CA LYS A 31 23.52 2.37 9.70
C LYS A 31 23.58 3.25 8.45
N ALA A 32 24.78 3.53 7.95
CA ALA A 32 24.95 4.33 6.74
C ALA A 32 24.31 3.66 5.50
N ALA A 33 24.50 2.34 5.34
CA ALA A 33 23.87 1.58 4.27
C ALA A 33 22.34 1.59 4.36
N LYS A 34 21.79 1.48 5.57
CA LYS A 34 20.36 1.57 5.83
C LYS A 34 19.81 2.96 5.48
N GLU A 35 20.46 4.03 5.93
CA GLU A 35 20.03 5.41 5.65
C GLU A 35 20.04 5.70 4.14
N SER A 36 21.04 5.19 3.41
CA SER A 36 21.09 5.30 1.96
C SER A 36 19.95 4.54 1.29
N ALA A 37 19.66 3.32 1.73
CA ALA A 37 18.55 2.51 1.21
C ALA A 37 17.18 3.16 1.50
N ASP A 38 16.99 3.69 2.70
CA ASP A 38 15.76 4.39 3.11
C ASP A 38 15.56 5.68 2.28
N SER A 39 16.64 6.44 2.04
CA SER A 39 16.60 7.63 1.17
C SER A 39 16.20 7.28 -0.26
N ALA A 40 16.78 6.22 -0.84
CA ALA A 40 16.44 5.75 -2.17
C ALA A 40 14.97 5.30 -2.28
N ASN A 41 14.47 4.59 -1.28
CA ASN A 41 13.06 4.16 -1.22
C ASN A 41 12.10 5.35 -1.12
N ASN A 42 12.46 6.38 -0.34
CA ASN A 42 11.68 7.60 -0.24
C ASN A 42 11.61 8.32 -1.59
N ALA A 43 12.75 8.51 -2.26
CA ALA A 43 12.81 9.15 -3.57
C ALA A 43 11.99 8.37 -4.63
N LYS A 44 12.07 7.03 -4.63
CA LYS A 44 11.25 6.16 -5.48
C LYS A 44 9.75 6.40 -5.25
N SER A 45 9.34 6.47 -3.99
CA SER A 45 7.94 6.68 -3.61
C SER A 45 7.42 8.04 -4.07
N ASP A 46 8.20 9.09 -3.86
CA ASP A 46 7.82 10.47 -4.18
C ASP A 46 7.73 10.67 -5.70
N PHE A 47 8.68 10.12 -6.45
CA PHE A 47 8.65 10.12 -7.92
C PHE A 47 7.37 9.49 -8.47
N LEU A 48 7.00 8.30 -7.97
CA LEU A 48 5.83 7.58 -8.42
C LEU A 48 4.52 8.26 -8.02
N ALA A 49 4.46 8.87 -6.83
CA ALA A 49 3.31 9.66 -6.40
C ALA A 49 3.07 10.84 -7.35
N SER A 50 4.14 11.57 -7.72
CA SER A 50 4.06 12.69 -8.67
C SER A 50 3.60 12.22 -10.05
N MET A 51 4.26 11.20 -10.61
CA MET A 51 3.91 10.66 -11.94
C MET A 51 2.46 10.17 -11.98
N SER A 52 2.01 9.50 -10.92
CA SER A 52 0.63 9.03 -10.87
C SER A 52 -0.38 10.17 -10.79
N HIS A 53 -0.07 11.27 -10.10
CA HIS A 53 -0.93 12.45 -10.10
C HIS A 53 -1.05 13.08 -11.51
N GLU A 54 0.06 13.20 -12.22
CA GLU A 54 0.08 13.71 -13.60
C GLU A 54 -0.69 12.80 -14.55
N LEU A 55 -0.47 11.48 -14.46
CA LEU A 55 -1.19 10.49 -15.25
C LEU A 55 -2.70 10.54 -14.97
N ARG A 56 -3.13 10.57 -13.70
CA ARG A 56 -4.55 10.70 -13.34
C ARG A 56 -5.17 11.97 -13.92
N THR A 57 -4.46 13.09 -13.86
CA THR A 57 -4.93 14.38 -14.39
C THR A 57 -5.15 14.30 -15.91
N LEU A 58 -4.18 13.77 -16.65
CA LEU A 58 -4.29 13.62 -18.11
C LEU A 58 -5.39 12.61 -18.49
N LEU A 59 -5.47 11.49 -17.79
CA LEU A 59 -6.46 10.45 -18.08
C LEU A 59 -7.88 10.92 -17.78
N ASN A 60 -8.08 11.66 -16.69
CA ASN A 60 -9.36 12.28 -16.37
C ASN A 60 -9.81 13.26 -17.47
N GLY A 61 -8.88 13.98 -18.08
CA GLY A 61 -9.17 14.81 -19.25
C GLY A 61 -9.69 13.98 -20.45
N ILE A 62 -8.98 12.90 -20.79
CA ILE A 62 -9.37 11.99 -21.88
C ILE A 62 -10.74 11.34 -21.60
N LEU A 63 -10.95 10.84 -20.39
CA LEU A 63 -12.20 10.21 -19.98
C LEU A 63 -13.36 11.20 -19.96
N GLY A 64 -13.13 12.45 -19.53
CA GLY A 64 -14.13 13.52 -19.59
C GLY A 64 -14.58 13.80 -21.02
N TYR A 65 -13.64 13.90 -21.97
CA TYR A 65 -13.98 14.04 -23.39
C TYR A 65 -14.71 12.81 -23.94
N ALA A 66 -14.27 11.59 -23.59
CA ALA A 66 -14.96 10.37 -23.98
C ALA A 66 -16.41 10.37 -23.48
N GLN A 67 -16.67 10.79 -22.24
CA GLN A 67 -18.02 10.91 -21.68
C GLN A 67 -18.88 11.96 -22.40
N ILE A 68 -18.31 13.11 -22.76
CA ILE A 68 -19.02 14.13 -23.54
C ILE A 68 -19.41 13.55 -24.90
N LEU A 69 -18.47 12.87 -25.58
CA LEU A 69 -18.72 12.27 -26.87
C LEU A 69 -19.77 11.16 -26.78
N GLN A 70 -19.76 10.31 -25.75
CA GLN A 70 -20.78 9.27 -25.55
C GLN A 70 -22.21 9.83 -25.54
N ARG A 71 -22.41 11.06 -25.04
CA ARG A 71 -23.71 11.73 -24.97
C ARG A 71 -24.15 12.35 -26.30
N SER A 72 -23.26 12.45 -27.29
CA SER A 72 -23.58 13.02 -28.59
C SER A 72 -24.38 12.04 -29.45
N GLU A 73 -25.52 12.50 -29.97
CA GLU A 73 -26.36 11.74 -30.92
C GLU A 73 -25.76 11.70 -32.34
N ALA A 74 -24.76 12.55 -32.64
CA ALA A 74 -24.15 12.65 -33.95
C ALA A 74 -23.13 11.53 -34.28
N LEU A 75 -22.91 10.59 -33.37
CA LEU A 75 -21.95 9.49 -33.55
C LEU A 75 -22.59 8.29 -34.25
N SER A 76 -21.86 7.75 -35.24
CA SER A 76 -22.18 6.43 -35.79
C SER A 76 -22.04 5.34 -34.73
N GLU A 77 -22.71 4.21 -34.92
CA GLU A 77 -22.62 3.05 -34.00
C GLU A 77 -21.16 2.58 -33.81
N LYS A 78 -20.36 2.59 -34.89
CA LYS A 78 -18.93 2.25 -34.84
C LYS A 78 -18.14 3.27 -34.03
N GLY A 79 -18.43 4.56 -34.17
CA GLY A 79 -17.82 5.63 -33.38
C GLY A 79 -18.14 5.49 -31.89
N ARG A 80 -19.40 5.18 -31.56
CA ARG A 80 -19.85 4.96 -30.17
C ARG A 80 -19.16 3.75 -29.53
N LYS A 81 -19.02 2.64 -30.25
CA LYS A 81 -18.24 1.47 -29.80
C LYS A 81 -16.76 1.82 -29.57
N GLY A 82 -16.16 2.61 -30.46
CA GLY A 82 -14.77 3.06 -30.31
C GLY A 82 -14.54 3.90 -29.05
N ILE A 83 -15.43 4.87 -28.79
CA ILE A 83 -15.35 5.70 -27.58
C ILE A 83 -15.57 4.88 -26.32
N ASP A 84 -16.49 3.90 -26.34
CA ASP A 84 -16.72 3.02 -25.21
C ASP A 84 -15.46 2.19 -24.86
N ILE A 85 -14.74 1.69 -25.87
CA ILE A 85 -13.45 1.01 -25.67
C ILE A 85 -12.43 1.96 -25.05
N VAL A 86 -12.28 3.19 -25.56
CA VAL A 86 -11.37 4.20 -24.99
C VAL A 86 -11.69 4.47 -23.53
N TYR A 87 -12.98 4.60 -23.20
CA TYR A 87 -13.45 4.83 -21.84
C TYR A 87 -13.13 3.65 -20.91
N GLN A 88 -13.40 2.43 -21.35
CA GLN A 88 -13.09 1.22 -20.57
C GLN A 88 -11.58 1.05 -20.34
N CYS A 89 -10.76 1.22 -21.39
CA CYS A 89 -9.31 1.15 -21.31
C CYS A 89 -8.73 2.21 -20.36
N GLY A 90 -9.25 3.44 -20.41
CA GLY A 90 -8.81 4.51 -19.50
C GLY A 90 -9.16 4.19 -18.04
N ASN A 91 -10.38 3.72 -17.75
CA ASN A 91 -10.72 3.31 -16.38
C ASN A 91 -9.86 2.14 -15.90
N HIS A 92 -9.58 1.16 -16.76
CA HIS A 92 -8.71 0.05 -16.41
C HIS A 92 -7.28 0.51 -16.08
N LEU A 93 -6.74 1.44 -16.87
CA LEU A 93 -5.41 2.00 -16.63
C LEU A 93 -5.36 2.81 -15.32
N LEU A 94 -6.41 3.56 -14.97
CA LEU A 94 -6.50 4.24 -13.67
C LEU A 94 -6.39 3.26 -12.51
N ASN A 95 -7.18 2.18 -12.55
CA ASN A 95 -7.14 1.16 -11.51
C ASN A 95 -5.76 0.51 -11.39
N LEU A 96 -5.11 0.23 -12.52
CA LEU A 96 -3.77 -0.33 -12.52
C LEU A 96 -2.73 0.63 -11.90
N ILE A 97 -2.85 1.92 -12.19
CA ILE A 97 -1.99 2.96 -11.58
C ILE A 97 -2.23 3.01 -10.06
N ASP A 98 -3.50 2.93 -9.63
CA ASP A 98 -3.87 2.92 -8.21
C ASP A 98 -3.29 1.68 -7.48
N ASP A 99 -3.44 0.48 -8.06
CA ASP A 99 -2.92 -0.77 -7.52
C ASP A 99 -1.40 -0.74 -7.37
N ILE A 100 -0.70 -0.24 -8.39
CA ILE A 100 0.76 -0.10 -8.39
C ILE A 100 1.19 0.88 -7.29
N LEU A 101 0.50 2.01 -7.14
CA LEU A 101 0.80 2.97 -6.08
C LEU A 101 0.63 2.39 -4.69
N ASP A 102 -0.43 1.62 -4.46
CA ASP A 102 -0.68 1.02 -3.16
C ASP A 102 0.38 -0.04 -2.80
N LEU A 103 0.84 -0.82 -3.79
CA LEU A 103 1.98 -1.73 -3.60
C LEU A 103 3.23 -0.97 -3.15
N PHE A 104 3.54 0.18 -3.76
CA PHE A 104 4.74 0.95 -3.39
C PHE A 104 4.63 1.64 -2.02
N LYS A 105 3.42 2.07 -1.62
CA LYS A 105 3.21 2.58 -0.25
C LYS A 105 3.44 1.48 0.80
N ILE A 106 3.08 0.23 0.49
CA ILE A 106 3.35 -0.93 1.34
C ILE A 106 4.85 -1.20 1.40
N GLU A 107 5.55 -1.25 0.26
CA GLU A 107 7.01 -1.46 0.20
C GLU A 107 7.79 -0.41 1.00
N ALA A 108 7.35 0.85 0.99
CA ALA A 108 7.99 1.94 1.72
C ALA A 108 7.68 1.93 3.24
N ARG A 109 6.89 0.96 3.76
CA ARG A 109 6.33 0.97 5.13
C ARG A 109 5.59 2.28 5.49
N LYS A 110 5.14 3.04 4.48
CA LYS A 110 4.42 4.32 4.62
C LYS A 110 2.90 4.14 4.69
N MET A 111 2.39 2.91 4.67
CA MET A 111 0.96 2.67 4.76
C MET A 111 0.49 2.87 6.20
N GLU A 112 -0.01 4.07 6.51
CA GLU A 112 -0.72 4.33 7.74
C GLU A 112 -2.12 3.71 7.66
N LEU A 113 -2.37 2.66 8.45
CA LEU A 113 -3.69 2.07 8.58
C LEU A 113 -4.58 3.00 9.41
N TYR A 114 -5.41 3.79 8.73
CA TYR A 114 -6.46 4.56 9.38
C TYR A 114 -7.62 3.64 9.76
N LEU A 115 -7.54 3.05 10.95
CA LEU A 115 -8.66 2.34 11.58
C LEU A 115 -9.76 3.35 11.92
N ARG A 116 -10.69 3.59 10.97
CA ARG A 116 -11.95 4.26 11.29
C ARG A 116 -12.97 3.21 11.72
N THR A 117 -13.54 3.38 12.91
CA THR A 117 -14.61 2.54 13.49
C THR A 117 -15.79 2.34 12.54
N SER A 118 -16.03 3.26 11.61
CA SER A 118 -17.07 3.17 10.58
C SER A 118 -16.83 2.08 9.51
N ILE A 119 -15.57 1.70 9.25
CA ILE A 119 -15.21 0.69 8.23
C ILE A 119 -15.64 -0.69 8.67
N PHE A 120 -15.57 -1.01 9.97
CA PHE A 120 -15.91 -2.33 10.49
C PHE A 120 -17.39 -2.67 10.24
N LEU A 121 -18.32 -1.75 10.55
CA LEU A 121 -19.76 -1.96 10.32
C LEU A 121 -20.09 -2.03 8.82
N LEU A 122 -19.37 -1.31 7.96
CA LEU A 122 -19.55 -1.34 6.51
C LEU A 122 -19.03 -2.66 5.91
N LEU A 123 -17.86 -3.13 6.35
CA LEU A 123 -17.28 -4.42 5.98
C LEU A 123 -18.15 -5.59 6.44
N LEU A 124 -18.69 -5.54 7.66
CA LEU A 124 -19.59 -6.56 8.18
C LEU A 124 -20.89 -6.62 7.34
N LYS A 125 -21.44 -5.47 6.95
CA LYS A 125 -22.61 -5.41 6.05
C LYS A 125 -22.29 -5.89 4.63
N ALA A 126 -21.13 -5.55 4.08
CA ALA A 126 -20.70 -5.97 2.74
C ALA A 126 -20.44 -7.48 2.67
N SER A 127 -19.75 -8.04 3.67
CA SER A 127 -19.51 -9.47 3.79
C SER A 127 -20.80 -10.25 4.05
N LEU A 128 -21.73 -9.74 4.87
CA LEU A 128 -23.06 -10.34 5.05
C LEU A 128 -23.92 -10.33 3.78
N LYS A 129 -23.81 -9.31 2.93
CA LYS A 129 -24.48 -9.28 1.61
C LYS A 129 -23.87 -10.30 0.66
N PHE A 130 -22.55 -10.49 0.70
CA PHE A 130 -21.83 -11.48 -0.13
C PHE A 130 -22.16 -12.93 0.28
N VAL A 131 -22.30 -13.19 1.59
CA VAL A 131 -22.74 -14.49 2.15
C VAL A 131 -24.27 -14.67 2.07
N GLY A 132 -25.02 -13.59 1.80
CA GLY A 132 -26.47 -13.51 1.80
C GLY A 132 -27.19 -13.99 0.54
N CYS A 133 -26.52 -14.67 -0.39
CA CYS A 133 -27.19 -15.30 -1.54
C CYS A 133 -28.01 -16.56 -1.16
N GLY A 134 -28.06 -16.96 0.13
CA GLY A 134 -28.68 -18.24 0.53
C GLY A 134 -29.55 -18.29 1.80
N GLN A 135 -29.85 -17.20 2.52
CA GLN A 135 -30.63 -17.31 3.77
C GLN A 135 -31.55 -16.10 4.03
N SER A 136 -32.79 -16.18 3.55
CA SER A 136 -33.78 -15.09 3.59
C SER A 136 -34.41 -14.80 4.97
N LYS A 137 -34.14 -15.57 6.05
CA LYS A 137 -34.87 -15.37 7.33
C LYS A 137 -34.05 -15.22 8.61
N LYS A 138 -32.75 -15.54 8.63
CA LYS A 138 -31.92 -15.42 9.86
C LYS A 138 -31.15 -14.10 9.98
N ALA A 139 -30.88 -13.40 8.88
CA ALA A 139 -30.08 -12.18 8.88
C ALA A 139 -30.77 -10.99 9.59
N LEU A 140 -32.11 -10.90 9.58
CA LEU A 140 -32.84 -9.84 10.30
C LEU A 140 -32.79 -9.98 11.83
N SER A 141 -32.57 -11.19 12.36
CA SER A 141 -32.47 -11.39 13.82
C SER A 141 -31.15 -10.83 14.38
N LEU A 142 -30.07 -10.84 13.59
CA LEU A 142 -28.76 -10.34 14.03
C LEU A 142 -28.68 -8.80 14.00
N SER A 143 -29.36 -8.14 13.06
CA SER A 143 -29.43 -6.67 13.05
C SER A 143 -30.16 -6.10 14.27
N THR A 144 -31.18 -6.80 14.78
CA THR A 144 -31.96 -6.35 15.93
C THR A 144 -31.20 -6.52 17.26
N ILE A 145 -30.33 -7.52 17.39
CA ILE A 145 -29.56 -7.76 18.62
C ILE A 145 -28.43 -6.73 18.78
N LEU A 146 -27.77 -6.34 17.68
CA LEU A 146 -26.67 -5.35 17.75
C LEU A 146 -27.14 -3.91 18.00
N ILE A 147 -28.35 -3.54 17.55
CA ILE A 147 -28.91 -2.20 17.82
C ILE A 147 -29.32 -2.05 19.29
N ASN A 148 -29.71 -3.13 19.97
CA ASN A 148 -30.19 -3.07 21.36
C ASN A 148 -29.08 -3.19 22.42
N SER A 149 -27.84 -3.50 22.02
CA SER A 149 -26.70 -3.64 22.94
C SER A 149 -25.83 -2.38 23.05
N TYR A 150 -26.19 -1.30 22.34
CA TYR A 150 -25.52 0.01 22.34
C TYR A 150 -26.47 1.15 22.75
N ARG A 151 -27.41 0.88 23.67
CA ARG A 151 -28.16 1.91 24.40
C ARG A 151 -27.83 1.84 25.88
#